data_AF-A0A3D3A6G5-F1
#
_entry.id   AF-A0A3D3A6G5-F1
#
_cell.length_a   1.000
_cell.length_b   1.000
_cell.length_c   1.000
_cell.angle_alpha   90.00
_cell.angle_beta   90.00
_cell.angle_gamma   90.00
#
_symmetry.space_group_name_H-M   'P 1'
#
loop_
_entity.id
_entity.type
_entity.pdbx_description
1 polymer ?
#
loop_
_entity_poly.entity_id
_entity_poly.type
_entity_poly.pdbx_seq_one_letter_code
_entity_poly.pdbx_strand_id
1 'polypeptide(L)'
;RLKDYISQGNLSSARNLCTDSNTPLGRMLDKGISRIGKPLKDISVAIENVGKLEIYRLEKNLSTLATVAGAAPMVGFLGTVIGMVNVFLDMEAAG
;
A
#
# COMPACT_ATOMS: atom_id res chain seq x y z
N ARG A 1 7.45 -24.50 -2.51
CA ARG A 1 8.43 -23.99 -3.50
C ARG A 1 9.58 -23.23 -2.85
N LEU A 2 9.35 -22.05 -2.23
CA LEU A 2 10.45 -21.31 -1.58
C LEU A 2 11.08 -22.06 -0.40
N LYS A 3 10.23 -22.70 0.43
CA LYS A 3 10.67 -23.57 1.53
C LYS A 3 11.52 -24.76 1.03
N ASP A 4 11.23 -25.28 -0.16
CA ASP A 4 11.97 -26.41 -0.74
C ASP A 4 13.36 -25.97 -1.20
N TYR A 5 13.48 -24.79 -1.84
CA TYR A 5 14.79 -24.22 -2.23
C TYR A 5 15.66 -23.88 -1.02
N ILE A 6 15.07 -23.36 0.06
CA ILE A 6 15.78 -23.08 1.32
C ILE A 6 16.20 -24.40 2.00
N SER A 7 15.32 -25.41 2.02
CA SER A 7 15.61 -26.73 2.60
C SER A 7 16.66 -27.52 1.80
N GLN A 8 16.78 -27.26 0.51
CA GLN A 8 17.80 -27.86 -0.38
C GLN A 8 19.13 -27.09 -0.36
N GLY A 9 19.27 -26.03 0.45
CA GLY A 9 20.47 -25.21 0.54
C GLY A 9 20.74 -24.33 -0.70
N ASN A 10 19.80 -24.28 -1.64
CA ASN A 10 19.94 -23.52 -2.89
C ASN A 10 19.43 -22.09 -2.70
N LEU A 11 20.20 -21.30 -1.94
CA LEU A 11 19.89 -19.91 -1.63
C LEU A 11 19.86 -19.01 -2.88
N SER A 12 20.65 -19.33 -3.90
CA SER A 12 20.70 -18.64 -5.19
C SER A 12 19.38 -18.77 -5.95
N SER A 13 18.82 -19.98 -6.01
CA SER A 13 17.52 -20.20 -6.66
C SER A 13 16.36 -19.59 -5.87
N ALA A 14 16.42 -19.64 -4.54
CA ALA A 14 15.46 -18.96 -3.68
C ALA A 14 15.50 -17.43 -3.90
N ARG A 15 16.69 -16.86 -4.06
CA ARG A 15 16.90 -15.44 -4.35
C ARG A 15 16.35 -15.04 -5.72
N ASN A 16 16.62 -15.83 -6.77
CA ASN A 16 16.08 -15.57 -8.10
C ASN A 16 14.55 -15.60 -8.11
N LEU A 17 13.93 -16.58 -7.44
CA LEU A 17 12.47 -16.66 -7.33
C LEU A 17 11.87 -15.43 -6.62
N CYS A 18 12.52 -14.97 -5.54
CA CYS A 18 12.11 -13.76 -4.82
C CYS A 18 12.26 -12.48 -5.68
N THR A 19 13.29 -12.43 -6.53
CA THR A 19 13.57 -11.29 -7.41
C THR A 19 12.59 -11.24 -8.57
N ASP A 20 12.28 -12.40 -9.18
CA ASP A 20 11.30 -12.53 -10.26
C ASP A 20 9.88 -12.17 -9.82
N SER A 21 9.54 -12.45 -8.55
CA SER A 21 8.19 -12.23 -8.05
C SER A 21 7.84 -10.74 -7.88
N ASN A 22 8.83 -9.82 -7.84
CA ASN A 22 8.72 -8.38 -7.57
C ASN A 22 7.60 -7.97 -6.57
N THR A 23 7.30 -8.83 -5.59
CA THR A 23 6.26 -8.62 -4.59
C THR A 23 6.87 -8.03 -3.31
N PRO A 24 6.07 -7.34 -2.48
CA PRO A 24 6.45 -6.94 -1.12
C PRO A 24 7.09 -8.07 -0.33
N LEU A 25 6.47 -9.26 -0.40
CA LEU A 25 6.96 -10.48 0.24
C LEU A 25 8.27 -10.96 -0.37
N GLY A 26 8.41 -10.97 -1.69
CA GLY A 26 9.65 -11.32 -2.38
C GLY A 26 10.82 -10.42 -1.95
N ARG A 27 10.60 -9.11 -1.86
CA ARG A 27 11.60 -8.13 -1.39
C ARG A 27 11.99 -8.33 0.07
N MET A 28 11.03 -8.63 0.94
CA MET A 28 11.28 -8.96 2.36
C MET A 28 12.11 -10.25 2.50
N LEU A 29 11.73 -11.28 1.76
CA LEU A 29 12.38 -12.59 1.79
C LEU A 29 13.77 -12.55 1.18
N ASP A 30 13.99 -11.78 0.11
CA ASP A 30 15.31 -11.54 -0.47
C ASP A 30 16.33 -10.97 0.54
N LYS A 31 15.88 -10.02 1.37
CA LYS A 31 16.69 -9.41 2.44
C LYS A 31 16.89 -10.32 3.64
N GLY A 32 15.94 -11.23 3.91
CA GLY A 32 16.10 -12.30 4.89
C GLY A 32 17.13 -13.35 4.43
N ILE A 33 17.04 -13.77 3.16
CA ILE A 33 17.91 -14.80 2.57
C ILE A 33 19.36 -14.32 2.49
N SER A 34 19.63 -13.03 2.19
CA SER A 34 21.01 -12.50 2.17
C SER A 34 21.69 -12.44 3.53
N ARG A 35 20.94 -12.59 4.63
CA ARG A 35 21.46 -12.54 6.01
C ARG A 35 21.46 -13.91 6.69
N ILE A 36 21.18 -14.98 5.95
CA ILE A 36 21.30 -16.36 6.44
C ILE A 36 22.75 -16.59 6.93
N GLY A 37 22.90 -17.10 8.15
CA GLY A 37 24.17 -17.27 8.84
C GLY A 37 24.41 -16.30 10.00
N LYS A 38 23.61 -15.24 10.12
CA LYS A 38 23.54 -14.39 11.33
C LYS A 38 22.56 -14.96 12.37
N PRO A 39 22.65 -14.56 13.65
CA PRO A 39 21.67 -14.97 14.66
C PRO A 39 20.25 -14.67 14.19
N LEU A 40 19.31 -15.58 14.48
CA LEU A 40 17.93 -15.52 14.01
C LEU A 40 17.26 -14.16 14.30
N LYS A 41 17.62 -13.56 15.45
CA LYS A 41 17.15 -12.23 15.87
C LYS A 41 17.50 -11.13 14.87
N ASP A 42 18.72 -11.11 14.33
CA ASP A 42 19.15 -10.10 13.35
C ASP A 42 18.46 -10.28 12.00
N ILE A 43 18.16 -11.52 11.62
CA ILE A 43 17.44 -11.84 10.40
C ILE A 43 15.99 -11.36 10.53
N SER A 44 15.31 -11.70 11.62
CA SER A 44 13.94 -11.27 11.88
C SER A 44 13.81 -9.75 11.92
N VAL A 45 14.73 -9.06 12.62
CA VAL A 45 14.75 -7.60 12.69
C VAL A 45 14.96 -6.97 11.31
N ALA A 46 15.84 -7.54 10.48
CA ALA A 46 16.07 -7.04 9.13
C ALA A 46 14.83 -7.21 8.24
N ILE A 47 14.15 -8.37 8.31
CA ILE A 47 12.90 -8.64 7.58
C ILE A 47 11.80 -7.68 8.05
N GLU A 48 11.64 -7.52 9.36
CA GLU A 48 10.63 -6.63 9.94
C GLU A 48 10.83 -5.18 9.52
N ASN A 49 12.07 -4.70 9.49
CA ASN A 49 12.38 -3.33 9.06
C ASN A 49 12.02 -3.10 7.59
N VAL A 50 12.34 -4.06 6.71
CA VAL A 50 11.94 -4.00 5.29
C VAL A 50 10.42 -4.08 5.15
N GLY A 51 9.76 -4.89 5.97
CA GLY A 51 8.30 -4.96 6.03
C GLY A 51 7.66 -3.64 6.41
N LYS A 52 8.18 -2.96 7.44
CA LYS A 52 7.70 -1.63 7.86
C LYS A 52 7.86 -0.59 6.75
N LEU A 53 8.98 -0.59 6.05
CA LEU A 53 9.21 0.29 4.89
C LEU A 53 8.19 0.05 3.76
N GLU A 54 7.86 -1.21 3.51
CA GLU A 54 6.93 -1.56 2.45
C GLU A 54 5.48 -1.26 2.84
N ILE A 55 5.10 -1.48 4.11
CA ILE A 55 3.82 -1.05 4.67
C ILE A 55 3.69 0.48 4.58
N TYR A 56 4.71 1.22 4.99
CA TYR A 56 4.73 2.68 4.89
C TYR A 56 4.51 3.18 3.45
N ARG A 57 5.11 2.49 2.46
CA ARG A 57 4.88 2.80 1.04
C ARG A 57 3.43 2.55 0.61
N LEU A 58 2.81 1.50 1.11
CA LEU A 58 1.40 1.20 0.85
C LEU A 58 0.49 2.23 1.54
N GLU A 59 0.84 2.68 2.74
CA GLU A 59 0.08 3.67 3.51
C GLU A 59 0.18 5.10 2.98
N LYS A 60 1.30 5.46 2.33
CA LYS A 60 1.56 6.83 1.85
C LYS A 60 0.42 7.41 1.00
N ASN A 61 -0.18 6.61 0.13
CA ASN A 61 -1.27 7.05 -0.74
C ASN A 61 -2.66 6.84 -0.13
N LEU A 62 -2.78 6.09 0.97
CA LEU A 62 -4.05 5.91 1.67
C LEU A 62 -4.46 7.17 2.43
N SER A 63 -3.49 7.92 2.97
CA SER A 63 -3.78 9.17 3.69
C SER A 63 -4.44 10.22 2.79
N THR A 64 -4.00 10.34 1.54
CA THR A 64 -4.61 11.29 0.59
C THR A 64 -6.02 10.85 0.18
N LEU A 65 -6.23 9.55 -0.06
CA LEU A 65 -7.56 8.98 -0.31
C LEU A 65 -8.51 9.23 0.86
N ALA A 66 -8.05 9.08 2.10
CA ALA A 66 -8.86 9.35 3.29
C ALA A 66 -9.31 10.81 3.36
N THR A 67 -8.42 11.77 3.06
CA THR A 67 -8.77 13.19 3.02
C THR A 67 -9.79 13.51 1.94
N VAL A 68 -9.64 12.94 0.74
CA VAL A 68 -10.60 13.12 -0.35
C VAL A 68 -11.96 12.51 0.00
N ALA A 69 -11.96 11.29 0.57
CA ALA A 69 -13.18 10.64 1.03
C ALA A 69 -13.88 11.44 2.14
N GLY A 70 -13.13 12.11 3.02
CA GLY A 70 -13.68 13.01 4.04
C GLY A 70 -14.24 14.31 3.48
N ALA A 71 -13.66 14.86 2.41
CA ALA A 71 -14.14 16.07 1.76
C ALA A 71 -15.32 15.84 0.79
N ALA A 72 -15.44 14.64 0.23
CA ALA A 72 -16.45 14.32 -0.78
C ALA A 72 -17.91 14.62 -0.35
N PRO A 73 -18.36 14.32 0.89
CA PRO A 73 -19.71 14.66 1.34
C PRO A 73 -19.98 16.16 1.38
N MET A 74 -19.00 16.97 1.79
CA MET A 74 -19.15 18.43 1.83
C MET A 74 -19.28 19.02 0.42
N VAL A 75 -18.52 18.50 -0.54
CA VAL A 75 -18.65 18.87 -1.96
C VAL A 75 -20.02 18.46 -2.52
N GLY A 76 -20.51 17.27 -2.17
CA GLY A 76 -21.86 16.81 -2.52
C GLY A 76 -22.95 17.73 -1.97
N PHE A 77 -22.85 18.09 -0.68
CA PHE A 77 -23.78 19.01 -0.05
C PHE A 77 -23.78 20.40 -0.73
N LEU A 78 -22.60 20.95 -1.02
CA LEU A 78 -22.47 22.21 -1.76
C LEU A 78 -23.20 22.16 -3.11
N GLY A 79 -23.07 21.05 -3.85
CA GLY A 79 -23.80 20.85 -5.11
C GLY A 79 -25.31 20.88 -4.94
N THR A 80 -25.85 20.29 -3.87
CA THR A 80 -27.30 20.34 -3.59
C THR A 80 -27.79 21.76 -3.30
N VAL A 81 -27.00 22.56 -2.58
CA VAL A 81 -27.33 23.96 -2.27
C VAL A 81 -27.32 24.83 -3.53
N ILE A 82 -26.29 24.69 -4.37
CA ILE A 82 -26.19 25.44 -5.64
C ILE A 82 -27.40 25.10 -6.55
N GLY A 83 -27.77 23.82 -6.65
CA GLY A 83 -28.95 23.41 -7.42
C GLY A 83 -30.23 24.04 -6.91
N MET A 84 -30.42 24.07 -5.59
CA MET A 84 -31.58 24.72 -4.98
C MET A 84 -31.64 26.23 -5.28
N VAL A 85 -30.50 26.93 -5.22
CA VAL A 85 -30.43 28.36 -5.55
C VAL A 85 -30.85 28.64 -6.99
N ASN A 86 -30.34 27.84 -7.94
CA ASN A 86 -30.70 27.99 -9.35
C ASN A 86 -32.19 27.78 -9.58
N VAL A 87 -32.80 26.79 -8.93
CA VAL A 87 -34.24 26.52 -9.01
C VAL A 87 -35.08 27.71 -8.56
N PHE A 88 -34.67 28.43 -7.51
CA PHE A 88 -35.37 29.64 -7.07
C PHE A 88 -35.20 30.81 -8.04
N LEU A 89 -34.00 31.00 -8.61
CA LEU A 89 -33.74 32.04 -9.60
C LEU A 89 -34.56 31.82 -10.89
N ASP A 90 -34.65 30.56 -11.34
CA ASP A 90 -35.45 30.20 -12.52
C ASP A 90 -36.95 30.42 -12.26
N MET A 91 -37.44 30.13 -11.06
CA MET A 91 -38.83 30.42 -10.66
C MET A 91 -39.12 31.92 -10.59
N GLU A 92 -38.18 32.74 -10.09
CA GLU A 92 -38.31 34.19 -10.06
C GLU A 92 -38.35 34.77 -11.48
N ALA A 93 -37.46 34.32 -12.37
CA ALA A 93 -37.38 34.81 -13.74
C ALA A 93 -38.55 34.38 -14.65
N ALA A 94 -39.23 33.27 -14.31
CA ALA A 94 -40.40 32.79 -15.03
C ALA A 94 -41.73 33.39 -14.55
N GLY A 95 -41.71 34.10 -13.42
CA GLY A 95 -42.88 34.75 -12.79
C GLY A 95 -43.14 36.17 -13.29
#